data_AF-A0A839WW21-F1
#
_entry.id   AF-A0A839WW21-F1
#
_cell.length_a   1.000
_cell.length_b   1.000
_cell.length_c   1.000
_cell.angle_alpha   90.00
_cell.angle_beta   90.00
_cell.angle_gamma   90.00
#
_symmetry.space_group_name_H-M   'P 1'
#
loop_
_entity.id
_entity.type
_entity.pdbx_description
1 polymer ?
#
loop_
_entity_poly.entity_id
_entity_poly.type
_entity_poly.pdbx_seq_one_letter_code
_entity_poly.pdbx_strand_id
1 'polypeptide(L)'
;MANTRRLRREAVGAAWSQLEQSNVHTHFLGYLAVREAARIEGRTTDLMVGFRDFFDRFLRARGMTYADPYIKPFGGPTNNRNVAGSYALSSLRNVAPLTRVVSARKEGSTTLFSLKTEHSKLALEALLRGNRISSLALSVFLYRDYEISESHASSEGLLDIFNHDFNIKRHEELTMFRVPFAYKGAYF
;
A
#
# COMPACT_ATOMS: atom_id res chain seq x y z
N MET A 1 -14.12 -27.57 -3.32
CA MET A 1 -13.17 -26.52 -3.73
C MET A 1 -13.90 -25.19 -3.61
N ALA A 2 -13.33 -24.18 -2.94
CA ALA A 2 -13.97 -22.87 -2.88
C ALA A 2 -13.89 -22.21 -4.28
N ASN A 3 -15.01 -21.70 -4.79
CA ASN A 3 -15.00 -20.96 -6.06
C ASN A 3 -14.24 -19.65 -5.87
N THR A 4 -13.37 -19.34 -6.84
CA THR A 4 -12.56 -18.12 -6.86
C THR A 4 -12.70 -17.40 -8.20
N ARG A 5 -12.50 -16.09 -8.18
CA ARG A 5 -12.51 -15.20 -9.35
C ARG A 5 -11.24 -14.36 -9.41
N ARG A 6 -10.82 -14.00 -10.61
CA ARG A 6 -9.66 -13.14 -10.86
C ARG A 6 -10.12 -11.77 -11.30
N LEU A 7 -9.34 -10.76 -10.94
CA LEU A 7 -9.58 -9.41 -11.43
C LEU A 7 -9.36 -9.33 -12.94
N ARG A 8 -10.28 -8.66 -13.63
CA ARG A 8 -10.20 -8.42 -15.08
C ARG A 8 -9.04 -7.50 -15.41
N ARG A 9 -8.38 -7.76 -16.54
CA ARG A 9 -7.22 -6.98 -16.99
C ARG A 9 -7.59 -5.52 -17.23
N GLU A 10 -8.80 -5.24 -17.70
CA GLU A 10 -9.34 -3.91 -17.93
C GLU A 10 -9.50 -3.13 -16.62
N ALA A 11 -10.01 -3.79 -15.57
CA ALA A 11 -10.13 -3.19 -14.25
C ALA A 11 -8.75 -2.90 -13.66
N VAL A 12 -7.80 -3.85 -13.76
CA VAL A 12 -6.41 -3.66 -13.30
C VAL A 12 -5.72 -2.52 -14.06
N GLY A 13 -5.88 -2.45 -15.38
CA GLY A 13 -5.34 -1.37 -16.21
C GLY A 13 -5.90 -0.01 -15.82
N ALA A 14 -7.22 0.09 -15.62
CA ALA A 14 -7.86 1.33 -15.19
C ALA A 14 -7.42 1.75 -13.78
N ALA A 15 -7.27 0.80 -12.85
CA ALA A 15 -6.74 1.06 -11.51
C ALA A 15 -5.32 1.61 -11.56
N TRP A 16 -4.45 0.98 -12.35
CA TRP A 16 -3.09 1.47 -12.54
C TRP A 16 -3.10 2.90 -13.11
N SER A 17 -3.78 3.15 -14.24
CA SER A 17 -3.80 4.49 -14.84
C SER A 17 -4.31 5.58 -13.87
N GLN A 18 -5.32 5.27 -13.06
CA GLN A 18 -5.82 6.22 -12.05
C GLN A 18 -4.80 6.48 -10.94
N LEU A 19 -4.11 5.44 -10.46
CA LEU A 19 -3.10 5.58 -9.40
C LEU A 19 -1.85 6.29 -9.92
N GLU A 20 -1.43 6.03 -11.15
CA GLU A 20 -0.24 6.65 -11.74
C GLU A 20 -0.40 8.17 -11.87
N GLN A 21 -1.61 8.62 -12.20
CA GLN A 21 -1.99 10.02 -12.28
C GLN A 21 -2.24 10.67 -10.90
N SER A 22 -2.30 9.87 -9.84
CA SER A 22 -2.51 10.40 -8.49
C SER A 22 -1.25 11.10 -7.97
N ASN A 23 -1.43 12.26 -7.34
CA ASN A 23 -0.34 13.03 -6.74
C ASN A 23 0.06 12.44 -5.38
N VAL A 24 0.58 11.21 -5.39
CA VAL A 24 0.90 10.42 -4.20
C VAL A 24 2.39 10.16 -4.13
N HIS A 25 2.96 10.32 -2.95
CA HIS A 25 4.36 10.02 -2.69
C HIS A 25 4.59 8.50 -2.67
N THR A 26 5.67 8.02 -3.27
CA THR A 26 6.00 6.58 -3.39
C THR A 26 6.06 5.85 -2.04
N HIS A 27 6.47 6.54 -0.98
CA HIS A 27 6.50 6.01 0.39
C HIS A 27 5.13 5.74 1.02
N PHE A 28 4.03 6.08 0.35
CA PHE A 28 2.71 5.65 0.78
C PHE A 28 2.59 4.12 0.86
N LEU A 29 3.26 3.39 -0.03
CA LEU A 29 3.34 1.92 0.04
C LEU A 29 4.10 1.43 1.28
N GLY A 30 5.16 2.15 1.68
CA GLY A 30 5.87 1.88 2.93
C GLY A 30 4.97 2.09 4.15
N TYR A 31 4.13 3.13 4.13
CA TYR A 31 3.13 3.34 5.17
C TYR A 31 2.12 2.19 5.24
N LEU A 32 1.61 1.69 4.10
CA LEU A 32 0.74 0.51 4.08
C LEU A 32 1.43 -0.75 4.65
N ALA A 33 2.72 -0.95 4.35
CA ALA A 33 3.49 -2.06 4.92
C ALA A 33 3.58 -1.97 6.46
N VAL A 34 3.80 -0.77 7.01
CA VAL A 34 3.82 -0.57 8.47
C VAL A 34 2.43 -0.82 9.08
N ARG A 35 1.37 -0.40 8.39
CA ARG A 35 -0.01 -0.65 8.85
C ARG A 35 -0.35 -2.14 8.87
N GLU A 36 0.05 -2.88 7.85
CA GLU A 36 -0.15 -4.32 7.83
C GLU A 36 0.62 -5.01 8.96
N ALA A 37 1.88 -4.63 9.20
CA ALA A 37 2.64 -5.14 10.34
C ALA A 37 1.93 -4.83 11.66
N ALA A 38 1.40 -3.61 11.83
CA ALA A 38 0.63 -3.24 13.00
C ALA A 38 -0.62 -4.12 13.22
N ARG A 39 -1.31 -4.46 12.13
CA ARG A 39 -2.45 -5.38 12.17
C ARG A 39 -2.03 -6.80 12.55
N ILE A 40 -1.01 -7.34 11.89
CA ILE A 40 -0.50 -8.70 12.13
C ILE A 40 -0.04 -8.85 13.58
N GLU A 41 0.68 -7.86 14.10
CA GLU A 41 1.24 -7.90 15.45
C GLU A 41 0.27 -7.41 16.55
N GLY A 42 -0.91 -6.89 16.17
CA GLY A 42 -1.92 -6.41 17.13
C GLY A 42 -1.50 -5.19 17.95
N ARG A 43 -0.48 -4.44 17.49
CA ARG A 43 0.11 -3.28 18.18
C ARG A 43 0.53 -2.21 17.18
N THR A 44 0.82 -0.99 17.61
CA THR A 44 1.20 0.12 16.70
C THR A 44 2.63 0.60 16.90
N THR A 45 3.34 0.06 17.89
CA THR A 45 4.69 0.46 18.27
C THR A 45 5.66 -0.69 18.16
N ASP A 46 6.92 -0.37 17.94
CA ASP A 46 8.06 -1.31 17.92
C ASP A 46 7.87 -2.51 16.98
N LEU A 47 7.31 -2.23 15.80
CA LEU A 47 6.94 -3.19 14.76
C LEU A 47 8.14 -3.64 13.95
N MET A 48 8.16 -4.93 13.61
CA MET A 48 9.11 -5.50 12.66
C MET A 48 8.47 -5.52 11.27
N VAL A 49 8.84 -4.55 10.44
CA VAL A 49 8.19 -4.38 9.13
C VAL A 49 8.95 -5.12 8.04
N GLY A 50 8.32 -6.16 7.48
CA GLY A 50 8.81 -6.91 6.32
C GLY A 50 8.61 -6.15 5.00
N PHE A 51 9.30 -5.02 4.81
CA PHE A 51 9.15 -4.21 3.59
C PHE A 51 9.43 -5.00 2.30
N ARG A 52 10.47 -5.84 2.31
CA ARG A 52 10.78 -6.67 1.14
C ARG A 52 9.63 -7.61 0.82
N ASP A 53 9.14 -8.34 1.82
CA ASP A 53 8.06 -9.31 1.63
C ASP A 53 6.77 -8.62 1.18
N PHE A 54 6.47 -7.43 1.72
CA PHE A 54 5.37 -6.59 1.26
C PHE A 54 5.48 -6.23 -0.23
N PHE A 55 6.64 -5.71 -0.64
CA PHE A 55 6.87 -5.27 -2.02
C PHE A 55 6.94 -6.47 -2.99
N ASP A 56 7.58 -7.56 -2.59
CA ASP A 56 7.62 -8.81 -3.37
C ASP A 56 6.22 -9.40 -3.56
N ARG A 57 5.37 -9.33 -2.53
CA ARG A 57 4.02 -9.89 -2.60
C ARG A 57 3.05 -9.04 -3.42
N PHE A 58 3.11 -7.71 -3.33
CA PHE A 58 2.12 -6.84 -3.97
C PHE A 58 2.60 -6.15 -5.23
N LEU A 59 3.90 -5.87 -5.37
CA LEU A 59 4.40 -5.00 -6.44
C LEU A 59 5.24 -5.74 -7.46
N ARG A 60 5.70 -6.96 -7.17
CA ARG A 60 6.42 -7.77 -8.14
C ARG A 60 5.46 -8.39 -9.14
N ALA A 61 5.69 -8.20 -10.43
CA ALA A 61 4.98 -8.91 -11.50
C ALA A 61 5.82 -10.02 -12.12
N ARG A 62 5.13 -11.00 -12.72
CA ARG A 62 5.77 -12.01 -13.57
C ARG A 62 6.50 -11.34 -14.73
N GLY A 63 7.72 -11.78 -15.01
CA GLY A 63 8.55 -11.25 -16.09
C GLY A 63 9.37 -10.01 -15.74
N MET A 64 9.28 -9.51 -14.51
CA MET A 64 10.17 -8.42 -14.04
C MET A 64 11.60 -8.92 -13.84
N THR A 65 12.56 -8.07 -14.24
CA THR A 65 13.99 -8.37 -14.12
C THR A 65 14.48 -8.04 -12.71
N TYR A 66 15.69 -8.51 -12.36
CA TYR A 66 16.36 -8.06 -11.15
C TYR A 66 16.66 -6.55 -11.17
N ALA A 67 16.77 -5.95 -12.37
CA ALA A 67 17.05 -4.54 -12.52
C ALA A 67 15.86 -3.65 -12.12
N ASP A 68 14.64 -4.10 -12.45
CA ASP A 68 13.37 -3.40 -12.24
C ASP A 68 12.33 -4.35 -11.61
N PRO A 69 12.50 -4.68 -10.32
CA PRO A 69 11.76 -5.78 -9.70
C PRO A 69 10.30 -5.46 -9.35
N TYR A 70 9.89 -4.19 -9.37
CA TYR A 70 8.58 -3.75 -8.86
C TYR A 70 7.83 -2.83 -9.82
N ILE A 71 6.52 -3.06 -9.91
CA ILE A 71 5.56 -2.19 -10.57
C ILE A 71 5.36 -0.91 -9.76
N LYS A 72 5.10 0.19 -10.48
CA LYS A 72 4.99 1.54 -9.95
C LYS A 72 3.52 1.98 -9.98
N PRO A 73 2.79 1.96 -8.85
CA PRO A 73 1.42 2.46 -8.84
C PRO A 73 1.35 3.98 -8.87
N PHE A 74 2.41 4.70 -8.50
CA PHE A 74 2.43 6.17 -8.42
C PHE A 74 3.59 6.72 -9.27
N GLY A 75 3.41 7.87 -9.91
CA GLY A 75 4.44 8.50 -10.73
C GLY A 75 5.73 8.84 -9.97
N GLY A 76 6.87 8.86 -10.68
CA GLY A 76 8.19 9.29 -10.16
C GLY A 76 9.38 8.42 -10.60
N PRO A 77 10.63 8.89 -10.40
CA PRO A 77 11.83 8.11 -10.70
C PRO A 77 11.92 6.89 -9.79
N THR A 78 12.14 5.71 -10.37
CA THR A 78 11.96 4.44 -9.69
C THR A 78 12.97 3.44 -10.24
N ASN A 79 14.10 3.32 -9.53
CA ASN A 79 15.08 2.23 -9.67
C ASN A 79 15.48 1.82 -8.25
N ASN A 80 14.54 1.31 -7.45
CA ASN A 80 14.86 0.93 -6.09
C ASN A 80 15.00 -0.58 -5.92
N ARG A 81 16.10 -1.10 -6.49
CA ARG A 81 16.52 -2.49 -6.32
C ARG A 81 16.70 -2.87 -4.85
N ASN A 82 16.92 -1.89 -3.98
CA ASN A 82 17.13 -2.06 -2.55
C ASN A 82 16.00 -1.41 -1.73
N VAL A 83 14.79 -1.96 -1.86
CA VAL A 83 13.62 -1.54 -1.05
C VAL A 83 13.95 -1.59 0.44
N ALA A 84 14.49 -2.70 0.93
CA ALA A 84 14.86 -2.84 2.33
C ALA A 84 15.83 -1.74 2.79
N GLY A 85 16.86 -1.44 1.97
CA GLY A 85 17.80 -0.36 2.23
C GLY A 85 17.17 1.04 2.19
N SER A 86 16.10 1.24 1.45
CA SER A 86 15.40 2.54 1.35
C SER A 86 14.54 2.86 2.55
N TYR A 87 14.12 1.81 3.26
CA TYR A 87 13.49 1.93 4.57
C TYR A 87 14.46 1.72 5.73
N ALA A 88 15.76 1.53 5.47
CA ALA A 88 16.75 1.54 6.54
C ALA A 88 16.80 2.92 7.23
N LEU A 89 17.10 2.93 8.53
CA LEU A 89 17.06 4.16 9.35
C LEU A 89 17.91 5.30 8.76
N SER A 90 19.08 5.00 8.20
CA SER A 90 19.95 5.99 7.53
C SER A 90 19.28 6.64 6.31
N SER A 91 18.54 5.86 5.52
CA SER A 91 17.82 6.34 4.35
C SER A 91 16.60 7.15 4.74
N LEU A 92 15.87 6.71 5.79
CA LEU A 92 14.68 7.42 6.29
C LEU A 92 15.00 8.79 6.88
N ARG A 93 16.16 8.95 7.53
CA ARG A 93 16.62 10.27 8.00
C ARG A 93 16.68 11.31 6.87
N ASN A 94 16.90 10.87 5.64
CA ASN A 94 16.96 11.75 4.46
C ASN A 94 15.61 11.86 3.73
N VAL A 95 14.59 11.08 4.09
CA VAL A 95 13.27 11.10 3.44
C VAL A 95 12.19 11.62 4.37
N ALA A 96 11.97 12.93 4.28
CA ALA A 96 11.06 13.69 5.15
C ALA A 96 9.59 13.20 5.16
N PRO A 97 8.97 12.74 4.05
CA PRO A 97 7.52 12.47 4.06
C PRO A 97 7.10 11.27 4.92
N LEU A 98 7.86 10.16 4.93
CA LEU A 98 7.48 8.97 5.70
C LEU A 98 7.76 9.14 7.19
N THR A 99 8.90 9.74 7.55
CA THR A 99 9.27 10.00 8.95
C THR A 99 8.34 11.00 9.64
N ARG A 100 7.51 11.74 8.89
CA ARG A 100 6.39 12.49 9.46
C ARG A 100 5.30 11.59 10.02
N VAL A 101 5.08 10.41 9.43
CA VAL A 101 3.95 9.51 9.73
C VAL A 101 4.34 8.37 10.67
N VAL A 102 5.60 7.92 10.60
CA VAL A 102 6.13 6.84 11.42
C VAL A 102 7.39 7.29 12.16
N SER A 103 7.63 6.73 13.34
CA SER A 103 8.95 6.79 13.98
C SER A 103 9.70 5.49 13.71
N ALA A 104 11.03 5.57 13.71
CA ALA A 104 11.90 4.40 13.56
C ALA A 104 13.03 4.48 14.57
N ARG A 105 13.32 3.37 15.26
CA ARG A 105 14.44 3.24 16.19
C ARG A 105 15.25 1.99 15.91
N LYS A 106 16.52 2.00 16.30
CA LYS A 106 17.38 0.80 16.27
C LYS A 106 17.20 0.01 17.56
N GLU A 107 17.18 -1.31 17.41
CA GLU A 107 17.31 -2.27 18.51
C GLU A 107 18.28 -3.36 18.04
N GLY A 108 19.53 -3.26 18.50
CA GLY A 108 20.63 -4.05 17.93
C GLY A 108 20.82 -3.80 16.42
N SER A 109 20.81 -4.88 15.64
CA SER A 109 20.88 -4.82 14.16
C SER A 109 19.54 -4.49 13.50
N THR A 110 18.42 -4.63 14.22
CA THR A 110 17.06 -4.47 13.70
C THR A 110 16.60 -3.01 13.78
N THR A 111 15.75 -2.60 12.83
CA THR A 111 15.04 -1.31 12.88
C THR A 111 13.57 -1.58 13.19
N LEU A 112 13.08 -0.97 14.27
CA LEU A 112 11.70 -1.07 14.71
C LEU A 112 10.93 0.19 14.32
N PHE A 113 9.69 0.02 13.90
CA PHE A 113 8.82 1.09 13.41
C PHE A 113 7.63 1.30 14.34
N SER A 114 7.18 2.54 14.49
CA SER A 114 5.92 2.83 15.18
C SER A 114 5.08 3.80 14.36
N LEU A 115 3.77 3.53 14.28
CA LEU A 115 2.81 4.51 13.79
C LEU A 115 2.71 5.65 14.81
N LYS A 116 2.84 6.90 14.36
CA LYS A 116 2.64 8.05 15.25
C LYS A 116 1.15 8.24 15.56
N THR A 117 0.86 8.96 16.64
CA THR A 117 -0.49 9.46 16.91
C THR A 117 -0.99 10.26 15.71
N GLU A 118 -2.26 10.08 15.34
CA GLU A 118 -2.87 10.67 14.14
C GLU A 118 -2.16 10.34 12.81
N HIS A 119 -1.46 9.19 12.71
CA HIS A 119 -0.73 8.78 11.51
C HIS A 119 -1.54 8.91 10.21
N SER A 120 -2.84 8.64 10.23
CA SER A 120 -3.68 8.75 9.02
C SER A 120 -3.86 10.20 8.55
N LYS A 121 -4.01 11.15 9.46
CA LYS A 121 -4.02 12.59 9.12
C LYS A 121 -2.65 13.02 8.58
N LEU A 122 -1.58 12.60 9.25
CA LEU A 122 -0.21 12.88 8.82
C LEU A 122 0.10 12.27 7.44
N ALA A 123 -0.44 11.08 7.15
CA ALA A 123 -0.31 10.43 5.85
C ALA A 123 -1.06 11.18 4.75
N LEU A 124 -2.28 11.66 5.03
CA LEU A 124 -3.01 12.52 4.10
C LEU A 124 -2.18 13.77 3.73
N GLU A 125 -1.63 14.45 4.73
CA GLU A 125 -0.85 15.67 4.52
C GLU A 125 0.50 15.40 3.81
N ALA A 126 1.28 14.43 4.29
CA ALA A 126 2.66 14.23 3.89
C ALA A 126 2.82 13.28 2.70
N LEU A 127 2.06 12.18 2.67
CA LEU A 127 2.22 11.11 1.68
C LEU A 127 1.21 11.25 0.53
N LEU A 128 -0.02 11.65 0.82
CA LEU A 128 -1.03 11.92 -0.20
C LEU A 128 -1.07 13.40 -0.63
N ARG A 129 -0.20 14.24 -0.06
CA ARG A 129 -0.03 15.66 -0.41
C ARG A 129 -1.35 16.45 -0.31
N GLY A 130 -2.15 16.15 0.70
CA GLY A 130 -3.47 16.75 0.95
C GLY A 130 -4.60 16.18 0.08
N ASN A 131 -4.29 15.30 -0.88
CA ASN A 131 -5.28 14.71 -1.77
C ASN A 131 -5.77 13.37 -1.21
N ARG A 132 -7.02 13.04 -1.45
CA ARG A 132 -7.52 11.69 -1.19
C ARG A 132 -7.12 10.74 -2.31
N ILE A 133 -7.09 9.44 -2.04
CA ILE A 133 -6.84 8.38 -3.03
C ILE A 133 -8.02 7.40 -3.06
N SER A 134 -8.16 6.60 -4.11
CA SER A 134 -9.21 5.57 -4.15
C SER A 134 -8.72 4.29 -3.48
N SER A 135 -9.34 3.88 -2.37
CA SER A 135 -9.09 2.56 -1.75
C SER A 135 -9.45 1.42 -2.69
N LEU A 136 -10.52 1.56 -3.48
CA LEU A 136 -10.93 0.53 -4.43
C LEU A 136 -9.92 0.38 -5.58
N ALA A 137 -9.41 1.48 -6.16
CA ALA A 137 -8.34 1.39 -7.17
C ALA A 137 -7.06 0.76 -6.58
N LEU A 138 -6.68 1.13 -5.36
CA LEU A 138 -5.56 0.50 -4.65
C LEU A 138 -5.79 -1.00 -4.45
N SER A 139 -6.99 -1.40 -4.04
CA SER A 139 -7.35 -2.80 -3.81
C SER A 139 -7.23 -3.59 -5.11
N VAL A 140 -7.83 -3.11 -6.20
CA VAL A 140 -7.73 -3.74 -7.53
C VAL A 140 -6.28 -3.87 -7.98
N PHE A 141 -5.45 -2.85 -7.77
CA PHE A 141 -4.05 -2.88 -8.15
C PHE A 141 -3.22 -3.87 -7.31
N LEU A 142 -3.36 -3.84 -5.98
CA LEU A 142 -2.58 -4.68 -5.06
C LEU A 142 -2.94 -6.16 -5.20
N TYR A 143 -4.22 -6.47 -5.34
CA TYR A 143 -4.71 -7.84 -5.42
C TYR A 143 -4.80 -8.40 -6.85
N ARG A 144 -4.26 -7.70 -7.86
CA ARG A 144 -4.34 -8.08 -9.29
C ARG A 144 -3.88 -9.51 -9.62
N ASP A 145 -2.92 -10.03 -8.84
CA ASP A 145 -2.31 -11.34 -9.07
C ASP A 145 -2.93 -12.45 -8.20
N TYR A 146 -3.97 -12.11 -7.41
CA TYR A 146 -4.66 -13.02 -6.51
C TYR A 146 -5.94 -13.61 -7.13
N GLU A 147 -6.32 -14.76 -6.59
CA GLU A 147 -7.66 -15.32 -6.75
C GLU A 147 -8.49 -14.91 -5.53
N ILE A 148 -9.60 -14.24 -5.77
CA ILE A 148 -10.51 -13.75 -4.73
C ILE A 148 -11.63 -14.76 -4.57
N SER A 149 -11.99 -15.09 -3.32
CA SER A 149 -13.15 -15.95 -3.06
C SER A 149 -14.42 -15.37 -3.70
N GLU A 150 -15.28 -16.21 -4.26
CA GLU A 150 -16.57 -15.80 -4.83
C GLU A 150 -17.38 -14.92 -3.87
N SER A 151 -17.34 -15.23 -2.58
CA SER A 151 -18.02 -14.47 -1.51
C SER A 151 -17.55 -13.01 -1.37
N HIS A 152 -16.34 -12.70 -1.84
CA HIS A 152 -15.72 -11.38 -1.78
C HIS A 152 -15.50 -10.78 -3.18
N ALA A 153 -16.01 -11.41 -4.24
CA ALA A 153 -15.81 -10.99 -5.63
C ALA A 153 -16.73 -9.81 -6.02
N SER A 154 -16.69 -8.73 -5.23
CA SER A 154 -17.39 -7.46 -5.45
C SER A 154 -16.51 -6.25 -5.07
N SER A 155 -16.98 -5.02 -5.32
CA SER A 155 -16.32 -3.81 -4.82
C SER A 155 -16.18 -3.84 -3.30
N GLU A 156 -17.27 -4.19 -2.63
CA GLU A 156 -17.40 -4.17 -1.18
C GLU A 156 -16.48 -5.23 -0.57
N GLY A 157 -16.46 -6.44 -1.13
CA GLY A 157 -15.56 -7.50 -0.67
C GLY A 157 -14.08 -7.16 -0.84
N LEU A 158 -13.70 -6.49 -1.94
CA LEU A 158 -12.33 -5.99 -2.11
C LEU A 158 -11.96 -4.92 -1.07
N LEU A 159 -12.89 -3.99 -0.80
CA LEU A 159 -12.70 -2.96 0.22
C LEU A 159 -12.62 -3.58 1.62
N ASP A 160 -13.40 -4.60 1.91
CA ASP A 160 -13.36 -5.32 3.19
C ASP A 160 -12.00 -5.99 3.38
N ILE A 161 -11.46 -6.67 2.35
CA ILE A 161 -10.12 -7.25 2.38
C ILE A 161 -9.06 -6.16 2.60
N PHE A 162 -9.11 -5.08 1.84
CA PHE A 162 -8.17 -3.97 1.97
C PHE A 162 -8.21 -3.30 3.35
N ASN A 163 -9.41 -3.01 3.83
CA ASN A 163 -9.63 -2.39 5.12
C ASN A 163 -9.16 -3.31 6.24
N HIS A 164 -9.44 -4.61 6.13
CA HIS A 164 -8.91 -5.60 7.04
C HIS A 164 -7.38 -5.61 7.02
N ASP A 165 -6.75 -5.89 5.87
CA ASP A 165 -5.30 -6.09 5.73
C ASP A 165 -4.46 -4.91 6.22
N PHE A 166 -4.97 -3.69 6.03
CA PHE A 166 -4.30 -2.46 6.46
C PHE A 166 -4.89 -1.84 7.73
N ASN A 167 -5.83 -2.53 8.39
CA ASN A 167 -6.53 -2.05 9.59
C ASN A 167 -7.10 -0.63 9.39
N ILE A 168 -7.69 -0.36 8.22
CA ILE A 168 -8.32 0.92 7.88
C ILE A 168 -9.61 1.06 8.67
N LYS A 169 -9.71 2.11 9.47
CA LYS A 169 -10.93 2.42 10.23
C LYS A 169 -11.88 3.26 9.39
N ARG A 170 -13.19 3.14 9.65
CA ARG A 170 -14.24 3.88 8.92
C ARG A 170 -14.02 5.39 8.84
N HIS A 171 -13.52 6.03 9.92
CA HIS A 171 -13.23 7.47 9.89
C HIS A 171 -12.03 7.83 9.00
N GLU A 172 -11.09 6.90 8.81
CA GLU A 172 -9.93 7.08 7.92
C GLU A 172 -10.33 6.92 6.46
N GLU A 173 -11.26 6.00 6.18
CA GLU A 173 -11.86 5.85 4.84
C GLU A 173 -12.46 7.17 4.33
N LEU A 174 -13.23 7.83 5.20
CA LEU A 174 -13.86 9.12 4.89
C LEU A 174 -12.87 10.27 4.70
N THR A 175 -11.71 10.21 5.37
CA THR A 175 -10.72 11.30 5.36
C THR A 175 -9.67 11.13 4.27
N MET A 176 -9.16 9.92 4.06
CA MET A 176 -8.06 9.61 3.13
C MET A 176 -8.50 8.96 1.81
N PHE A 177 -9.57 8.16 1.83
CA PHE A 177 -9.83 7.18 0.75
C PHE A 177 -11.08 7.46 -0.10
N ARG A 178 -11.75 8.60 0.12
CA ARG A 178 -13.05 8.94 -0.50
C ARG A 178 -12.96 9.40 -1.96
N VAL A 179 -12.04 8.85 -2.76
CA VAL A 179 -12.02 9.06 -4.22
C VAL A 179 -12.65 7.85 -4.90
N PRO A 180 -13.67 8.04 -5.76
CA PRO A 180 -14.28 6.93 -6.48
C PRO A 180 -13.27 6.28 -7.43
N PHE A 181 -13.40 4.98 -7.63
CA PHE A 181 -12.72 4.31 -8.73
C PHE A 181 -13.46 4.66 -10.03
N ALA A 182 -12.73 5.20 -11.02
CA ALA A 182 -13.33 5.75 -12.24
C ALA A 182 -13.88 4.66 -13.18
N TYR A 183 -13.39 3.41 -13.06
CA TYR A 183 -13.83 2.30 -13.89
C TYR A 183 -15.27 1.87 -13.58
N LYS A 184 -16.09 1.78 -14.62
CA LYS A 184 -17.53 1.44 -14.54
C LYS A 184 -17.86 0.02 -15.01
N GLY A 185 -16.88 -0.74 -15.50
CA GLY A 185 -17.08 -2.12 -15.93
C GLY A 185 -17.05 -3.11 -14.76
N ALA A 186 -17.25 -4.39 -15.08
CA ALA A 186 -17.16 -5.48 -14.10
C ALA A 186 -15.70 -5.71 -13.67
N TYR A 187 -15.48 -5.96 -12.38
CA TYR A 187 -14.13 -6.19 -11.84
C TYR A 187 -13.64 -7.64 -12.00
N PHE A 188 -14.56 -8.61 -12.09
CA PHE A 188 -14.30 -10.05 -12.08
C PHE A 188 -14.97 -10.78 -13.24
#